data_AF-A7SDZ8-F1
#
_entry.id   AF-A7SDZ8-F1
#
_cell.length_a   1.000
_cell.length_b   1.000
_cell.length_c   1.000
_cell.angle_alpha   90.00
_cell.angle_beta   90.00
_cell.angle_gamma   90.00
#
_symmetry.space_group_name_H-M   'P 1'
#
loop_
_entity.id
_entity.type
_entity.pdbx_description
1 polymer ?
#
loop_
_entity_poly.entity_id
_entity_poly.type
_entity_poly.pdbx_seq_one_letter_code
_entity_poly.pdbx_strand_id
1 'polypeptide(L)' 'MTKTNLKFFLLGRQPEDERFMVCCDNCDEWYHGECLGMSTEDIEMYKNPEQDFICPFCIIT' A
#
# COMPACT_ATOMS: atom_id res chain seq x y z
N MET A 1 1.10 7.84 27.64
CA MET A 1 1.86 8.02 26.38
C MET A 1 1.34 7.02 25.35
N THR A 2 0.16 7.27 24.80
CA THR A 2 -0.45 6.37 23.82
C THR A 2 -0.01 6.82 22.43
N LYS A 3 0.97 6.13 21.84
CA LYS A 3 1.17 6.13 20.38
C LYS A 3 -0.01 5.36 19.79
N THR A 4 -1.17 6.01 19.79
CA THR A 4 -2.47 5.44 19.50
C THR A 4 -2.54 5.00 18.03
N ASN A 5 -2.54 3.69 17.79
CA ASN A 5 -3.52 2.96 16.98
C ASN A 5 -3.99 3.50 15.61
N LEU A 6 -3.34 4.49 14.99
CA LEU A 6 -3.68 5.00 13.65
C LEU A 6 -2.92 4.29 12.52
N LYS A 7 -1.81 3.61 12.82
CA LYS A 7 -1.02 2.88 11.81
C LYS A 7 -1.68 1.62 11.27
N PHE A 8 -2.63 1.03 12.00
CA PHE A 8 -3.20 -0.28 11.69
C PHE A 8 -4.59 -0.24 11.06
N PHE A 9 -5.30 0.90 11.13
CA PHE A 9 -6.69 0.98 10.65
C PHE A 9 -6.84 1.51 9.22
N LEU A 10 -5.81 2.14 8.66
CA LEU A 10 -5.82 2.68 7.28
C LEU A 10 -5.03 1.83 6.28
N LEU A 11 -4.34 0.79 6.77
CA LEU A 11 -3.55 -0.14 5.97
C LEU A 11 -3.87 -1.52 6.50
N GLY A 12 -4.80 -2.22 5.86
CA GLY A 12 -5.10 -3.61 6.21
C GLY A 12 -3.84 -4.44 6.07
N ARG A 13 -3.06 -4.60 7.13
CA ARG A 13 -1.90 -5.48 7.17
C ARG A 13 -2.36 -6.91 7.47
N GLN A 14 -3.31 -7.40 6.67
CA GLN A 14 -3.81 -8.76 6.76
C GLN A 14 -3.31 -9.51 5.53
N PRO A 15 -2.26 -10.35 5.67
CA PRO A 15 -1.70 -11.10 4.55
C PRO A 15 -2.63 -12.23 4.04
N GLU A 16 -3.74 -12.48 4.72
CA GLU A 16 -4.71 -13.54 4.40
C GLU A 16 -5.86 -13.07 3.49
N ASP A 17 -5.85 -11.80 3.07
CA ASP A 17 -6.82 -11.30 2.10
C ASP A 17 -6.35 -11.59 0.66
N GLU A 18 -7.22 -12.22 -0.14
CA GLU A 18 -7.01 -12.47 -1.59
C GLU A 18 -7.01 -11.18 -2.44
N ARG A 19 -6.83 -10.01 -1.81
CA ARG A 19 -6.92 -8.69 -2.42
C ARG A 19 -5.57 -8.26 -2.99
N PHE A 20 -5.61 -7.38 -3.98
CA PHE A 20 -4.40 -6.85 -4.60
C PHE A 20 -3.56 -6.04 -3.59
N MET A 21 -2.27 -6.38 -3.53
CA MET A 21 -1.28 -5.79 -2.65
C MET A 21 -0.11 -5.25 -3.48
N VAL A 22 0.40 -4.08 -3.10
CA VAL A 22 1.55 -3.43 -3.74
C VAL A 22 2.62 -3.10 -2.70
N CYS A 23 3.89 -3.29 -3.05
CA CYS A 23 5.03 -3.01 -2.19
C CYS A 23 5.62 -1.63 -2.50
N CYS A 24 5.95 -0.86 -1.48
CA CYS A 24 6.61 0.44 -1.64
C CYS A 24 8.13 0.28 -1.78
N ASP A 25 8.74 0.80 -2.85
CA ASP A 25 10.18 0.67 -3.11
C ASP A 25 11.08 1.52 -2.20
N ASN A 26 10.50 2.49 -1.47
CA ASN A 26 11.27 3.34 -0.55
C ASN A 26 11.30 2.80 0.88
N CYS A 27 10.27 2.08 1.33
CA CYS A 27 10.17 1.64 2.73
C CYS A 27 9.90 0.15 2.90
N ASP A 28 9.83 -0.62 1.81
CA ASP A 28 9.62 -2.07 1.79
C ASP A 28 8.34 -2.52 2.53
N GLU A 29 7.31 -1.67 2.54
CA GLU A 29 6.03 -1.93 3.20
C GLU A 29 4.95 -2.27 2.17
N TRP A 30 4.01 -3.14 2.56
CA TRP A 30 2.93 -3.62 1.71
C TRP A 30 1.60 -2.93 2.01
N TYR A 31 0.85 -2.66 0.94
CA TYR A 31 -0.37 -1.87 0.96
C TYR A 31 -1.45 -2.54 0.11
N HIS A 32 -2.70 -2.61 0.60
CA HIS A 32 -3.83 -2.96 -0.26
C HIS A 32 -4.08 -1.84 -1.27
N GLY A 33 -4.19 -2.16 -2.57
CA GLY A 33 -4.50 -1.17 -3.61
C GLY A 33 -5.82 -0.44 -3.33
N GLU A 34 -6.84 -1.15 -2.84
CA GLU A 34 -8.13 -0.57 -2.45
C GLU A 34 -8.00 0.44 -1.30
N CYS A 35 -7.16 0.17 -0.29
CA CYS A 35 -6.92 1.10 0.82
C CYS A 35 -6.20 2.38 0.36
N LEU A 36 -5.49 2.31 -0.77
CA LEU A 36 -4.86 3.45 -1.42
C LEU A 36 -5.79 4.17 -2.41
N GLY A 37 -7.00 3.64 -2.65
CA GLY A 37 -7.93 4.17 -3.66
C GLY A 37 -7.46 3.94 -5.10
N MET A 38 -6.64 2.92 -5.35
CA MET A 38 -6.21 2.55 -6.70
C MET A 38 -7.40 2.13 -7.56
N SER A 39 -7.43 2.66 -8.78
CA SER A 39 -8.36 2.20 -9.82
C SER A 39 -7.96 0.84 -10.37
N THR A 40 -8.85 0.23 -11.15
CA THR A 40 -8.54 -1.00 -11.89
C THR A 40 -7.34 -0.82 -12.83
N GLU A 41 -7.22 0.35 -13.45
CA GLU A 41 -6.13 0.72 -14.34
C GLU A 41 -4.80 0.84 -13.57
N ASP A 42 -4.82 1.44 -12.39
CA ASP A 42 -3.65 1.51 -11.51
C ASP A 42 -3.19 0.11 -11.10
N ILE A 43 -4.13 -0.78 -10.75
CA ILE A 43 -3.84 -2.16 -10.37
C ILE A 43 -3.18 -2.92 -11.54
N GLU A 44 -3.71 -2.80 -12.76
CA GLU A 44 -3.09 -3.44 -13.94
C GLU A 44 -1.69 -2.88 -14.23
N MET A 45 -1.46 -1.59 -14.00
CA MET A 45 -0.14 -0.98 -14.15
C MET A 45 0.86 -1.51 -13.11
N TYR A 46 0.49 -1.55 -11.82
CA TYR A 46 1.36 -2.02 -10.73
C TYR A 46 1.48 -3.54 -10.61
N LYS A 47 0.73 -4.31 -11.43
CA LYS A 47 1.01 -5.74 -11.63
C LYS A 47 2.29 -5.99 -12.43
N ASN A 48 2.75 -5.00 -13.19
CA ASN A 48 4.03 -5.10 -13.90
C ASN A 48 5.19 -4.90 -12.90
N PRO A 49 6.09 -5.88 -12.73
CA PRO A 49 7.24 -5.75 -11.82
C PRO A 49 8.26 -4.67 -12.22
N GLU A 50 8.16 -4.11 -13.44
CA GLU A 50 9.00 -2.99 -13.88
C GLU A 50 8.49 -1.62 -13.37
N GLN A 51 7.32 -1.58 -12.74
CA GLN A 51 6.71 -0.35 -12.27
C GLN A 51 6.95 -0.12 -10.78
N ASP A 52 7.74 0.92 -10.49
CA ASP A 52 7.99 1.35 -9.11
C ASP A 52 6.73 1.97 -8.49
N PHE A 53 6.47 1.65 -7.23
CA PHE A 53 5.42 2.25 -6.41
C PHE A 53 6.02 2.91 -5.16
N ILE A 54 5.69 4.19 -4.95
CA ILE A 54 6.06 4.93 -3.75
C ILE A 54 4.80 5.29 -2.98
N CYS A 55 4.70 4.85 -1.73
CA CYS A 55 3.51 5.07 -0.93
C CYS A 55 3.34 6.54 -0.53
N PRO A 56 2.09 7.00 -0.26
CA PRO A 56 1.83 8.39 0.12
C PRO A 56 2.61 8.87 1.34
N PHE A 57 2.92 7.97 2.28
CA PHE A 57 3.75 8.30 3.44
C PHE A 57 5.17 8.68 3.03
N CYS A 58 5.77 7.99 2.06
CA CYS A 58 7.11 8.31 1.57
C CYS A 58 7.13 9.56 0.70
N ILE A 59 6.03 9.92 0.03
CA ILE A 59 5.95 11.15 -0.80
C ILE A 59 5.85 12.40 0.09
N ILE A 60 5.15 12.30 1.21
CA ILE A 60 4.93 13.43 2.13
C ILE A 60 6.12 13.65 3.09
N THR A 61 7.04 12.68 3.18
CA THR A 61 8.21 12.73 4.08
C THR A 61 9.46 13.15 3.32
#